data_AF-B7XB89-F1
#
_entry.id   AF-B7XB89-F1
#
_cell.length_a   1.000
_cell.length_b   1.000
_cell.length_c   1.000
_cell.angle_alpha   90.00
_cell.angle_beta   90.00
_cell.angle_gamma   90.00
#
_symmetry.space_group_name_H-M   'P 1'
#
loop_
_entity.id
_entity.type
_entity.pdbx_description
1 polymer ?
#
loop_
_entity_poly.entity_id
_entity_poly.type
_entity_poly.pdbx_seq_one_letter_code
_entity_poly.pdbx_strand_id
1 'polypeptide(L)'
;EPSLKKDGRLILIYLAVTAPVLLLLVLQKDMGTAMVFMAILAGLIVLSGVSWRIILSALLVAGLGFGLFLLIFTSDWGKEWLYHMGMETYKINRVAAWLDPFAYESGIAYQQVQGLISIGSG
;
A
#
# COMPACT_ATOMS: atom_id res chain seq x y z
N GLU A 1 28.84 14.70 7.99
CA GLU A 1 27.82 15.00 9.01
C GLU A 1 26.44 14.83 8.42
N PRO A 2 25.54 14.06 9.05
CA PRO A 2 24.14 13.95 8.62
C PRO A 2 23.49 15.33 8.75
N SER A 3 23.30 15.98 7.61
CA SER A 3 22.66 17.29 7.53
C SER A 3 21.28 17.07 6.93
N LEU A 4 20.23 17.37 7.69
CA LEU A 4 18.84 17.18 7.25
C LEU A 4 18.55 17.84 5.89
N LYS A 5 19.24 18.95 5.57
CA LYS A 5 19.12 19.63 4.27
C LYS A 5 19.72 18.81 3.12
N LYS A 6 20.83 18.10 3.36
CA LYS A 6 21.44 17.19 2.37
C LYS A 6 20.60 15.92 2.20
N ASP A 7 20.13 15.35 3.30
CA ASP A 7 19.27 14.15 3.29
C ASP A 7 17.96 14.42 2.54
N GLY A 8 17.31 15.55 2.80
CA GLY A 8 16.10 15.96 2.09
C GLY A 8 16.34 16.19 0.59
N ARG A 9 17.49 16.76 0.21
CA ARG A 9 17.87 16.91 -1.20
C ARG A 9 18.10 15.55 -1.87
N LEU A 10 18.75 14.61 -1.20
CA LEU A 10 18.98 13.25 -1.72
C LEU A 10 17.65 12.52 -1.96
N ILE A 11 16.74 12.54 -0.97
CA ILE A 11 15.40 11.95 -1.10
C ILE A 11 14.64 12.59 -2.27
N LEU A 12 14.69 13.91 -2.41
CA LEU A 12 14.02 14.62 -3.49
C LEU A 12 14.58 14.21 -4.86
N ILE A 13 15.88 14.01 -4.99
CA ILE A 13 16.50 13.52 -6.23
C ILE A 13 16.02 12.11 -6.54
N TYR A 14 16.03 11.20 -5.56
CA TYR A 14 15.56 9.83 -5.76
C TYR A 14 14.09 9.79 -6.18
N LEU A 15 13.23 10.58 -5.54
CA LEU A 15 11.83 10.71 -5.90
C LEU A 15 11.65 11.31 -7.30
N ALA A 16 12.39 12.37 -7.65
CA ALA A 16 12.30 13.00 -8.96
C ALA A 16 12.70 12.06 -10.10
N VAL A 17 13.73 11.23 -9.89
CA VAL A 17 14.20 10.25 -10.88
C VAL A 17 13.22 9.08 -11.04
N THR A 18 12.61 8.64 -9.93
CA THR A 18 11.65 7.51 -9.94
C THR A 18 10.23 7.91 -10.32
N ALA A 19 9.87 9.17 -10.15
CA ALA A 19 8.51 9.68 -10.40
C ALA A 19 7.97 9.42 -11.81
N PRO A 20 8.74 9.60 -12.92
CA PRO A 20 8.23 9.31 -14.26
C PRO A 20 7.84 7.83 -14.43
N VAL A 21 8.66 6.93 -13.88
CA VAL A 21 8.39 5.48 -13.94
C VAL A 21 7.15 5.14 -13.14
N LEU A 22 7.06 5.63 -11.89
CA LEU A 22 5.90 5.38 -11.04
C LEU A 22 4.62 5.97 -11.65
N LEU A 23 4.68 7.16 -12.24
CA LEU A 23 3.55 7.78 -12.92
C LEU A 23 3.05 6.93 -14.09
N LEU A 24 3.97 6.43 -14.93
CA LEU A 24 3.61 5.55 -16.04
C LEU A 24 2.98 4.25 -15.56
N LEU A 25 3.52 3.64 -14.49
CA LEU A 25 2.96 2.42 -13.90
C LEU A 25 1.55 2.64 -13.34
N VAL A 26 1.32 3.77 -12.67
CA VAL A 26 -0.01 4.15 -12.18
C VAL A 26 -0.99 4.38 -13.33
N LEU A 27 -0.56 5.03 -14.41
CA LEU A 27 -1.38 5.22 -15.61
C LEU A 27 -1.73 3.90 -16.29
N GLN A 28 -0.80 2.95 -16.29
CA GLN A 28 -1.01 1.57 -16.75
C GLN A 28 -1.87 0.73 -15.78
N LYS A 29 -2.16 1.25 -14.58
CA LYS A 29 -2.82 0.54 -13.47
C LYS A 29 -2.06 -0.72 -13.02
N ASP A 30 -0.74 -0.74 -13.20
CA ASP A 30 0.13 -1.82 -12.71
C ASP A 30 0.59 -1.51 -11.28
N MET A 31 -0.26 -1.87 -10.33
CA MET A 31 0.03 -1.70 -8.89
C MET A 31 1.13 -2.65 -8.41
N GLY A 32 1.26 -3.84 -9.00
CA GLY A 32 2.25 -4.84 -8.58
C GLY A 32 3.68 -4.34 -8.83
N THR A 33 3.97 -3.95 -10.06
CA THR A 33 5.28 -3.42 -10.43
C THR A 33 5.57 -2.09 -9.71
N ALA A 34 4.56 -1.23 -9.52
CA ALA A 34 4.74 0.00 -8.75
C ALA A 34 5.19 -0.27 -7.29
N MET A 35 4.61 -1.28 -6.62
CA MET A 35 5.02 -1.67 -5.26
C MET A 35 6.45 -2.19 -5.22
N VAL A 36 6.89 -2.95 -6.23
CA VAL A 36 8.29 -3.43 -6.33
C VAL A 36 9.25 -2.25 -6.43
N PHE A 37 8.96 -1.27 -7.29
CA PHE A 37 9.80 -0.07 -7.43
C PHE A 37 9.85 0.76 -6.15
N MET A 38 8.71 0.89 -5.45
CA MET A 38 8.65 1.54 -4.13
C MET A 38 9.53 0.82 -3.09
N ALA A 39 9.52 -0.52 -3.08
CA ALA A 39 10.36 -1.30 -2.16
C ALA A 39 11.86 -1.12 -2.46
N ILE A 40 12.24 -1.11 -3.75
CA ILE A 40 13.63 -0.83 -4.18
C ILE A 40 14.04 0.58 -3.75
N LEU A 41 13.19 1.58 -3.99
CA LEU A 41 13.44 2.97 -3.58
C LEU A 41 13.63 3.10 -2.07
N ALA A 42 12.78 2.44 -1.27
CA ALA A 42 12.91 2.41 0.18
C ALA A 42 14.26 1.80 0.61
N GLY A 43 14.68 0.69 -0.02
CA GLY A 43 15.98 0.08 0.21
C GLY A 43 17.15 1.02 -0.12
N LEU A 44 17.08 1.74 -1.24
CA LEU A 44 18.10 2.73 -1.62
C LEU A 44 18.20 3.88 -0.61
N ILE A 45 17.06 4.38 -0.11
CA ILE A 45 17.04 5.44 0.92
C ILE A 45 17.73 4.96 2.20
N VAL A 46 17.46 3.73 2.65
CA VAL A 46 18.10 3.13 3.83
C VAL A 46 19.61 2.99 3.63
N LEU A 47 20.05 2.51 2.46
CA LEU A 47 21.47 2.30 2.15
C LEU A 47 22.25 3.61 1.93
N SER A 48 21.59 4.69 1.52
CA SER A 48 22.23 5.99 1.22
C SER A 48 22.77 6.76 2.43
N GLY A 49 22.57 6.23 3.65
CA GLY A 49 23.06 6.85 4.89
C GLY A 49 22.23 8.03 5.38
N VAL A 50 20.96 8.14 4.94
CA VAL A 50 19.99 9.13 5.43
C VAL A 50 19.78 8.98 6.93
N SER A 51 19.55 10.09 7.63
CA SER A 51 19.28 10.09 9.07
C SER A 51 18.14 9.14 9.47
N TRP A 52 18.41 8.28 10.46
CA TRP A 52 17.43 7.36 11.02
C TRP A 52 16.17 8.05 11.57
N ARG A 53 16.27 9.33 11.93
CA ARG A 53 15.12 10.14 12.36
C ARG A 53 14.11 10.32 11.21
N ILE A 54 14.58 10.51 9.98
CA ILE A 54 13.73 10.65 8.79
C ILE A 54 13.11 9.30 8.43
N ILE A 55 13.91 8.23 8.48
CA ILE A 55 13.44 6.88 8.16
C ILE A 55 12.35 6.44 9.15
N LEU A 56 12.59 6.58 10.46
CA LEU A 56 11.60 6.22 11.48
C LEU A 56 10.33 7.07 11.39
N SER A 57 10.45 8.38 11.17
CA SER A 57 9.25 9.23 11.00
C SER A 57 8.46 8.84 9.74
N ALA A 58 9.13 8.52 8.63
CA ALA A 58 8.46 8.02 7.43
C ALA A 58 7.74 6.68 7.68
N LEU A 59 8.39 5.74 8.40
CA LEU A 59 7.78 4.46 8.77
C LEU A 59 6.57 4.63 9.69
N LEU A 60 6.63 5.56 10.65
CA LEU A 60 5.50 5.87 11.52
C LEU A 60 4.31 6.43 10.71
N VAL A 61 4.56 7.38 9.81
CA VAL A 61 3.51 7.94 8.94
C VAL A 61 2.91 6.86 8.05
N ALA A 62 3.74 6.00 7.45
CA ALA A 62 3.28 4.89 6.63
C ALA A 62 2.45 3.88 7.44
N GLY A 63 2.89 3.52 8.64
CA GLY A 63 2.18 2.63 9.54
C GLY A 63 0.84 3.20 10.01
N LEU A 64 0.77 4.49 10.34
CA LEU A 64 -0.49 5.17 10.67
C LEU A 64 -1.44 5.22 9.48
N GLY A 65 -0.93 5.51 8.28
CA GLY A 65 -1.72 5.47 7.05
C GLY A 65 -2.27 4.07 6.76
N PHE A 66 -1.46 3.04 6.96
CA PHE A 66 -1.89 1.64 6.81
C PHE A 66 -2.92 1.24 7.88
N GLY A 67 -2.74 1.66 9.12
CA GLY A 67 -3.72 1.45 10.19
C GLY A 67 -5.05 2.13 9.90
N LEU A 68 -5.03 3.37 9.40
CA LEU A 68 -6.23 4.08 8.96
C LEU A 68 -6.91 3.38 7.78
N PHE A 69 -6.12 2.92 6.81
CA PHE A 69 -6.63 2.12 5.68
C PHE A 69 -7.37 0.88 6.19
N LEU A 70 -6.77 0.09 7.09
CA LEU A 70 -7.44 -1.07 7.68
C LEU A 70 -8.71 -0.69 8.42
N LEU A 71 -8.67 0.39 9.23
CA LEU A 71 -9.83 0.86 9.98
C LEU A 71 -11.02 1.19 9.05
N ILE A 72 -10.76 1.91 7.96
CA ILE A 72 -11.78 2.29 6.97
C ILE A 72 -12.41 1.04 6.32
N PHE A 73 -11.60 0.04 5.95
CA PHE A 73 -12.09 -1.14 5.25
C PHE A 73 -12.66 -2.23 6.16
N THR A 74 -12.36 -2.21 7.46
CA THR A 74 -12.99 -3.11 8.44
C THR A 74 -14.28 -2.53 9.02
N SER A 75 -14.41 -1.20 9.11
CA SER A 75 -15.58 -0.54 9.70
C SER A 75 -16.68 -0.26 8.68
N ASP A 76 -17.95 -0.50 9.04
CA ASP A 76 -19.08 -0.24 8.13
C ASP A 76 -19.22 1.24 7.76
N TRP A 77 -19.02 2.14 8.73
CA TRP A 77 -19.03 3.58 8.47
C TRP A 77 -17.95 4.00 7.47
N GLY A 78 -16.79 3.32 7.48
CA GLY A 78 -15.66 3.65 6.61
C GLY A 78 -15.93 3.26 5.16
N LYS A 79 -16.54 2.09 4.94
CA LYS A 79 -16.99 1.64 3.62
C LYS A 79 -18.10 2.56 3.08
N GLU A 80 -19.04 2.97 3.91
CA GLU A 80 -20.12 3.88 3.51
C GLU A 80 -19.59 5.28 3.18
N TRP A 81 -18.62 5.76 3.96
CA TRP A 81 -17.91 7.01 3.66
C TRP A 81 -17.19 6.96 2.31
N LEU A 82 -16.49 5.86 1.99
CA LEU A 82 -15.86 5.65 0.67
C LEU A 82 -16.89 5.64 -0.46
N TYR A 83 -18.04 5.01 -0.24
CA TYR A 83 -19.13 4.97 -1.21
C TYR A 83 -19.68 6.38 -1.48
N HIS A 84 -19.93 7.17 -0.45
CA HIS A 84 -20.38 8.57 -0.58
C HIS A 84 -19.35 9.49 -1.24
N MET A 85 -18.06 9.15 -1.13
CA MET A 85 -16.98 9.85 -1.87
C MET A 85 -16.96 9.53 -3.37
N GLY A 86 -17.83 8.63 -3.85
CA GLY A 86 -17.93 8.25 -5.26
C GLY A 86 -17.06 7.06 -5.64
N MET A 87 -16.52 6.30 -4.68
CA MET A 87 -15.82 5.06 -4.97
C MET A 87 -16.80 3.95 -5.37
N GLU A 88 -16.52 3.27 -6.48
CA GLU A 88 -17.33 2.14 -6.93
C GLU A 88 -17.42 1.05 -5.85
N THR A 89 -18.64 0.61 -5.53
CA THR A 89 -18.90 -0.44 -4.53
C THR A 89 -18.14 -1.72 -4.85
N TYR A 90 -17.95 -2.04 -6.13
CA TYR A 90 -17.14 -3.17 -6.57
C TYR A 90 -15.69 -3.09 -6.08
N LYS A 91 -15.05 -1.92 -6.17
CA LYS A 91 -13.66 -1.71 -5.71
C LYS A 91 -13.57 -1.83 -4.19
N ILE A 92 -14.56 -1.30 -3.48
CA ILE A 92 -14.65 -1.41 -2.02
C ILE A 92 -14.77 -2.88 -1.60
N ASN A 93 -15.71 -3.62 -2.22
CA ASN A 93 -15.97 -5.02 -1.91
C ASN A 93 -14.78 -5.93 -2.22
N ARG A 94 -14.01 -5.64 -3.28
CA ARG A 94 -12.79 -6.40 -3.61
C ARG A 94 -11.71 -6.26 -2.52
N VAL A 95 -11.51 -5.06 -1.99
CA VAL A 95 -10.56 -4.83 -0.90
C VAL A 95 -11.07 -5.46 0.40
N ALA A 96 -12.36 -5.30 0.71
CA ALA A 96 -12.96 -5.90 1.89
C ALA A 96 -12.90 -7.44 1.87
N ALA A 97 -13.19 -8.06 0.73
CA ALA A 97 -13.11 -9.51 0.55
C ALA A 97 -11.67 -10.05 0.55
N TRP A 98 -10.68 -9.24 0.15
CA TRP A 98 -9.28 -9.61 0.34
C TRP A 98 -8.88 -9.60 1.82
N LEU A 99 -9.41 -8.65 2.59
CA LEU A 99 -9.11 -8.49 4.01
C LEU A 99 -9.81 -9.54 4.89
N ASP A 100 -11.06 -9.86 4.59
CA ASP A 100 -11.85 -10.92 5.24
C ASP A 100 -12.47 -11.86 4.19
N PRO A 101 -11.70 -12.84 3.67
CA PRO A 101 -12.17 -13.71 2.60
C PRO A 101 -13.30 -14.65 3.04
N PHE A 102 -13.35 -15.03 4.31
CA PHE A 102 -14.35 -15.95 4.86
C PHE A 102 -15.73 -15.29 5.04
N ALA A 103 -15.81 -13.96 5.09
CA ALA A 103 -17.09 -13.26 4.97
C ALA A 103 -17.69 -13.31 3.55
N TYR A 104 -16.88 -13.64 2.53
CA TYR A 104 -17.27 -13.60 1.10
C TYR A 104 -17.07 -14.95 0.38
N GLU A 105 -17.06 -16.06 1.11
CA GLU A 105 -16.74 -17.40 0.60
C GLU A 105 -17.62 -17.83 -0.57
N SER A 106 -18.92 -17.52 -0.54
CA SER A 106 -19.86 -17.95 -1.57
C SER A 106 -19.85 -17.09 -2.84
N GLY A 107 -19.04 -16.03 -2.87
CA GLY A 107 -19.05 -15.04 -3.95
C GLY A 107 -17.65 -14.64 -4.42
N ILE A 108 -17.33 -13.37 -4.23
CA ILE A 108 -16.13 -12.74 -4.80
C ILE A 108 -14.80 -13.29 -4.25
N ALA A 109 -14.80 -13.95 -3.10
CA ALA A 109 -13.63 -14.58 -2.50
C ALA A 109 -13.61 -16.11 -2.62
N TYR A 110 -14.56 -16.74 -3.32
CA TYR A 110 -14.69 -18.20 -3.39
C TYR A 110 -13.38 -18.92 -3.76
N GLN A 111 -12.72 -18.49 -4.84
CA GLN A 111 -11.47 -19.08 -5.30
C GLN A 111 -10.32 -18.88 -4.29
N GLN A 112 -10.30 -17.74 -3.61
CA GLN A 112 -9.30 -17.44 -2.58
C GLN A 112 -9.49 -18.34 -1.36
N VAL A 113 -10.73 -18.52 -0.91
CA VAL A 113 -11.10 -19.38 0.23
C VAL A 113 -10.82 -20.84 -0.08
N GLN A 114 -11.23 -21.33 -1.24
CA GLN A 114 -10.98 -22.72 -1.63
C GLN A 114 -9.47 -23.01 -1.72
N GLY A 115 -8.68 -22.05 -2.19
CA GLY A 115 -7.22 -22.12 -2.15
C GLY A 115 -6.67 -22.26 -0.72
N LEU A 116 -7.14 -21.42 0.20
CA LEU A 116 -6.74 -21.50 1.62
C LEU A 116 -7.14 -22.85 2.26
N ILE A 117 -8.36 -23.33 2.00
CA ILE A 117 -8.84 -24.62 2.49
C ILE A 117 -7.99 -25.76 1.93
N SER A 118 -7.64 -25.71 0.63
CA SER A 118 -6.85 -26.76 -0.02
C SER A 118 -5.44 -26.91 0.56
N ILE A 119 -4.83 -25.82 1.04
CA ILE A 119 -3.54 -25.83 1.73
C ILE A 119 -3.67 -26.52 3.10
N GLY A 120 -4.78 -26.33 3.80
CA GLY A 120 -5.02 -26.91 5.12
C GLY A 120 -5.58 -28.34 5.11
N SER A 121 -6.12 -28.82 3.97
CA SER A 121 -6.68 -30.16 3.83
C SER A 121 -5.69 -31.20 3.27
N GLY A 122 -4.47 -30.78 2.92
CA GLY A 122 -3.36 -31.66 2.53
C GLY A 122 -2.53 -32.11 3.72
#